data_AF-A0A829QFZ1-F1
#
_entry.id   AF-A0A829QFZ1-F1
#
_cell.length_a   1.000
_cell.length_b   1.000
_cell.length_c   1.000
_cell.angle_alpha   90.00
_cell.angle_beta   90.00
_cell.angle_gamma   90.00
#
_symmetry.space_group_name_H-M   'P 1'
#
loop_
_entity.id
_entity.type
_entity.pdbx_description
1 polymer ?
#
loop_
_entity_poly.entity_id
_entity_poly.type
_entity_poly.pdbx_seq_one_letter_code
_entity_poly.pdbx_strand_id
1 'polypeptide(L)'
;MGPKIAMATLAVYDAPTLRQALADGDVAALTRVPGIGKRGAERLVLELREKVAAAPGGTTELGRGTASLVRSQVVEALIGLGFAAKQAEQATDTVLAQDNPGDTGADVSGVLRSALALLGKTR
;
A
#
# COMPACT_ATOMS: atom_id res chain seq x y z
N MET A 1 10.56 12.83 20.01
CA MET A 1 11.67 12.33 19.18
C MET A 1 12.16 13.49 18.30
N GLY A 2 13.46 13.72 18.21
CA GLY A 2 14.02 14.83 17.43
C GLY A 2 14.55 14.38 16.05
N PRO A 3 14.84 15.32 15.12
CA PRO A 3 15.26 15.01 13.74
C PRO A 3 16.48 14.08 13.65
N LYS A 4 17.46 14.24 14.55
CA LYS A 4 18.67 13.41 14.59
C LYS A 4 18.36 11.92 14.82
N ILE A 5 17.42 11.63 15.72
CA ILE A 5 17.05 10.25 16.02
C ILE A 5 16.22 9.67 14.87
N ALA A 6 15.32 10.45 14.28
CA ALA A 6 14.53 9.99 13.13
C ALA A 6 15.43 9.59 11.93
N MET A 7 16.45 10.40 11.63
CA MET A 7 17.43 10.07 10.58
C MET A 7 18.27 8.84 10.94
N ALA A 8 18.69 8.70 12.20
CA ALA A 8 19.40 7.51 12.65
C ALA A 8 18.55 6.25 12.54
N THR A 9 17.26 6.32 12.83
CA THR A 9 16.32 5.20 12.65
C THR A 9 16.22 4.80 11.18
N LEU A 10 16.06 5.77 10.27
CA LEU A 10 15.99 5.50 8.82
C LEU A 10 17.33 5.07 8.20
N ALA A 11 18.45 5.30 8.89
CA ALA A 11 19.75 4.78 8.50
C ALA A 11 19.95 3.31 8.89
N VAL A 12 19.22 2.82 9.89
CA VAL A 12 19.28 1.42 10.37
C VAL A 12 18.17 0.56 9.74
N TYR A 13 16.98 1.13 9.58
CA TYR A 13 15.80 0.48 9.02
C TYR A 13 15.29 1.26 7.82
N ASP A 14 14.95 0.56 6.74
CA ASP A 14 14.18 1.17 5.67
C ASP A 14 12.74 1.46 6.15
N ALA A 15 12.04 2.34 5.45
CA ALA A 15 10.66 2.71 5.78
C ALA A 15 9.70 1.51 5.95
N PRO A 16 9.70 0.46 5.09
CA PRO A 16 8.81 -0.67 5.26
C PRO A 16 9.16 -1.51 6.49
N THR A 17 10.44 -1.83 6.73
CA THR A 17 10.85 -2.60 7.91
C THR A 17 10.57 -1.83 9.19
N LEU A 18 10.77 -0.51 9.19
CA LEU A 18 10.41 0.34 10.33
C LEU A 18 8.90 0.33 10.59
N ARG A 19 8.06 0.41 9.56
CA ARG A 19 6.60 0.30 9.72
C ARG A 19 6.23 -1.05 10.33
N GLN A 20 6.82 -2.13 9.85
CA GLN A 20 6.54 -3.47 10.34
C GLN A 20 6.98 -3.63 11.79
N ALA A 21 8.20 -3.20 12.14
CA ALA A 21 8.68 -3.22 13.53
C ALA A 21 7.78 -2.41 14.48
N LEU A 22 7.22 -1.28 14.03
CA LEU A 22 6.25 -0.49 14.80
C LEU A 22 4.88 -1.17 14.91
N ALA A 23 4.41 -1.85 13.86
CA ALA A 23 3.14 -2.58 13.85
C ALA A 23 3.17 -3.80 14.78
N ASP A 24 4.27 -4.55 14.71
CA ASP A 24 4.54 -5.75 15.51
C ASP A 24 4.94 -5.42 16.96
N GLY A 25 5.21 -4.14 17.25
CA GLY A 25 5.63 -3.69 18.56
C GLY A 25 7.00 -4.21 18.98
N ASP A 26 7.91 -4.41 18.02
CA ASP A 26 9.25 -4.93 18.26
C ASP A 26 10.16 -3.87 18.91
N VAL A 27 10.01 -3.76 20.24
CA VAL A 27 10.82 -2.87 21.08
C VAL A 27 12.31 -3.22 20.96
N ALA A 28 12.65 -4.51 20.80
CA ALA A 28 14.04 -4.93 20.71
C ALA A 28 14.71 -4.40 19.44
N ALA A 29 14.03 -4.47 18.29
CA ALA A 29 14.48 -3.87 17.04
C ALA A 29 14.68 -2.35 17.19
N LEU A 30 13.69 -1.63 17.74
CA LEU A 30 13.78 -0.18 17.88
C LEU A 30 14.91 0.27 18.82
N THR A 31 15.25 -0.52 19.85
CA THR A 31 16.38 -0.22 20.74
C THR A 31 17.77 -0.41 20.12
N ARG A 32 17.87 -1.03 18.93
CA ARG A 32 19.15 -1.14 18.20
C ARG A 32 19.59 0.19 17.59
N VAL A 33 18.68 1.14 17.46
CA VAL A 33 19.00 2.46 16.91
C VAL A 33 19.74 3.30 17.95
N PRO A 34 20.90 3.89 17.61
CA PRO A 34 21.65 4.75 18.51
C PRO A 34 20.80 5.94 19.00
N GLY A 35 20.56 6.02 20.31
CA GLY A 35 19.75 7.08 20.92
C GLY A 35 18.29 6.70 21.22
N ILE A 36 17.85 5.48 20.91
CA ILE A 36 16.56 4.94 21.33
C ILE A 36 16.76 3.94 22.47
N GLY A 37 16.44 4.36 23.70
CA GLY A 37 16.38 3.44 24.85
C GLY A 37 15.04 2.72 24.95
N LYS A 38 14.95 1.72 25.85
CA LYS A 38 13.74 0.90 26.06
C LYS A 38 12.45 1.73 26.22
N ARG A 39 12.45 2.72 27.11
CA ARG A 39 11.31 3.63 27.32
C ARG A 39 10.96 4.45 26.08
N GLY A 40 11.97 4.83 25.29
CA GLY A 40 11.78 5.57 24.04
C GLY A 40 11.15 4.70 22.95
N ALA A 41 11.58 3.44 22.86
CA ALA A 41 11.02 2.44 21.94
C ALA A 41 9.57 2.08 22.31
N GLU A 42 9.27 1.84 23.58
CA GLU A 42 7.90 1.55 24.05
C GLU A 42 6.94 2.73 23.75
N ARG A 43 7.39 3.96 24.00
CA ARG A 43 6.63 5.16 23.67
C ARG A 43 6.41 5.32 22.17
N LEU A 44 7.44 5.03 21.36
CA LEU A 44 7.34 5.06 19.90
C LEU A 44 6.29 4.08 19.37
N VAL A 45 6.30 2.85 19.84
CA VAL A 45 5.30 1.84 19.47
C VAL A 45 3.91 2.33 19.83
N LEU A 46 3.70 2.81 21.06
CA LEU A 46 2.40 3.29 21.51
C LEU A 46 1.87 4.47 20.67
N GLU A 47 2.70 5.48 20.40
CA GLU A 47 2.28 6.70 19.69
C GLU A 47 2.14 6.50 18.17
N LEU A 48 2.92 5.61 17.58
CA LEU A 48 3.03 5.48 16.11
C LEU A 48 2.33 4.25 15.55
N ARG A 49 2.08 3.20 16.33
CA ARG A 49 1.44 1.97 15.83
C ARG A 49 0.11 2.26 15.12
N GLU A 50 -0.74 3.08 15.72
CA GLU A 50 -2.03 3.46 15.12
C GLU A 50 -1.85 4.39 13.91
N LYS A 51 -0.90 5.32 13.97
CA LYS A 51 -0.64 6.28 12.89
C LYS A 51 -0.06 5.63 11.64
N VAL A 52 0.80 4.62 11.82
CA VAL A 52 1.44 3.87 10.75
C VAL A 52 0.47 2.88 10.08
N ALA A 53 -0.52 2.38 10.84
CA ALA A 53 -1.60 1.55 10.32
C ALA A 53 -2.59 2.38 9.46
N ALA A 54 -2.87 3.62 9.87
CA ALA A 54 -3.76 4.53 9.14
C ALA A 54 -3.08 5.24 7.95
N ALA A 55 -1.74 5.33 7.93
CA ALA A 55 -1.03 5.91 6.82
C ALA A 55 -1.09 4.96 5.60
N PRO A 56 -1.60 5.39 4.43
CA PRO A 56 -1.44 4.65 3.20
C PRO A 56 0.06 4.59 2.87
N GLY A 57 0.70 3.52 3.31
CA GLY A 57 2.14 3.38 3.21
C GLY A 57 2.54 3.03 1.79
N GLY A 58 3.02 4.04 1.07
CA GLY A 58 3.84 3.88 -0.12
C GLY A 58 5.16 3.23 0.25
N THR A 59 5.18 1.90 0.20
CA THR A 59 6.35 1.12 -0.19
C THR A 59 5.84 0.13 -1.21
N THR A 60 6.13 0.47 -2.46
CA THR A 60 5.97 -0.36 -3.63
C THR A 60 6.62 -1.73 -3.37
N GLU A 61 5.83 -2.71 -2.94
CA GLU A 61 6.03 -4.05 -3.47
C GLU A 61 5.85 -3.90 -4.98
N LEU A 62 6.96 -3.83 -5.72
CA LEU A 62 7.09 -3.59 -7.18
C LEU A 62 6.36 -4.61 -8.07
N GLY A 63 5.41 -5.37 -7.52
CA GLY A 63 4.46 -6.17 -8.30
C GLY A 63 3.10 -6.37 -7.63
N ARG A 64 3.01 -6.38 -6.29
CA ARG A 64 1.75 -6.71 -5.58
C ARG A 64 1.00 -5.49 -5.02
N GLY A 65 1.74 -4.47 -4.57
CA GLY A 65 1.16 -3.21 -4.08
C GLY A 65 0.62 -2.32 -5.20
N THR A 66 1.32 -2.26 -6.33
CA THR A 66 0.86 -1.54 -7.52
C THR A 66 -0.44 -2.12 -8.05
N ALA A 67 -0.55 -3.45 -8.14
CA ALA A 67 -1.78 -4.11 -8.59
C ALA A 67 -2.97 -3.81 -7.67
N SER A 68 -2.75 -3.78 -6.34
CA SER A 68 -3.80 -3.43 -5.37
C SER A 68 -4.22 -1.95 -5.47
N LEU A 69 -3.27 -1.03 -5.69
CA LEU A 69 -3.57 0.40 -5.85
C LEU A 69 -4.27 0.69 -7.18
N VAL A 70 -3.82 0.03 -8.26
CA VAL A 70 -4.47 0.08 -9.58
C VAL A 70 -5.89 -0.46 -9.47
N ARG A 71 -6.09 -1.59 -8.80
CA ARG A 71 -7.42 -2.15 -8.55
C ARG A 71 -8.34 -1.15 -7.84
N SER A 72 -7.89 -0.56 -6.74
CA SER A 72 -8.73 0.39 -5.98
C SER A 72 -9.09 1.61 -6.81
N GLN A 73 -8.14 2.17 -7.57
CA GLN A 73 -8.37 3.35 -8.41
C GLN A 73 -9.32 3.05 -9.58
N VAL A 74 -9.20 1.88 -10.22
CA VAL A 74 -10.08 1.47 -11.31
C VAL A 74 -11.51 1.22 -10.80
N VAL A 75 -11.66 0.54 -9.65
CA VAL A 75 -12.99 0.30 -9.05
C VAL A 75 -13.67 1.61 -8.69
N GLU A 76 -12.95 2.54 -8.06
CA GLU A 76 -13.47 3.86 -7.71
C GLU A 76 -13.88 4.67 -8.94
N ALA A 77 -13.07 4.65 -10.00
CA ALA A 77 -13.39 5.30 -11.27
C ALA A 77 -14.65 4.70 -11.93
N LEU A 78 -14.79 3.37 -11.95
CA LEU A 78 -15.98 2.70 -12.50
C LEU A 78 -17.24 3.03 -11.70
N ILE A 79 -17.15 3.09 -10.37
CA ILE A 79 -18.27 3.53 -9.52
C ILE A 79 -18.62 4.99 -9.82
N GLY A 80 -17.63 5.87 -9.96
CA GLY A 80 -17.83 7.27 -10.33
C GLY A 80 -18.48 7.46 -11.71
N LEU A 81 -18.29 6.51 -12.64
CA LEU A 81 -18.97 6.46 -13.94
C LEU A 81 -20.40 5.90 -13.86
N GLY A 82 -20.85 5.46 -12.67
CA GLY A 82 -22.22 5.00 -12.43
C GLY A 82 -22.41 3.48 -12.46
N PHE A 83 -21.34 2.69 -12.49
CA PHE A 83 -21.45 1.22 -12.38
C PHE A 83 -21.67 0.78 -10.93
N ALA A 84 -22.39 -0.33 -10.74
CA ALA A 84 -22.57 -0.91 -9.42
C ALA A 84 -21.23 -1.43 -8.86
N ALA A 85 -20.97 -1.24 -7.57
CA ALA A 85 -19.69 -1.63 -6.93
C ALA A 85 -19.32 -3.09 -7.20
N LYS A 86 -20.28 -4.01 -7.06
CA LYS A 86 -20.07 -5.43 -7.34
C LYS A 86 -19.67 -5.70 -8.80
N GLN A 87 -20.25 -4.96 -9.74
CA GLN A 87 -19.96 -5.10 -11.16
C GLN A 87 -18.59 -4.50 -11.51
N ALA A 88 -18.23 -3.38 -10.89
CA ALA A 88 -16.92 -2.74 -11.04
C ALA A 88 -15.78 -3.63 -10.51
N GLU A 89 -15.96 -4.24 -9.33
CA GLU A 89 -15.00 -5.17 -8.74
C GLU A 89 -14.81 -6.40 -9.64
N GLN A 90 -15.90 -7.05 -10.06
CA GLN A 90 -15.85 -8.24 -10.91
C GLN A 90 -15.14 -7.98 -12.25
N ALA A 91 -15.44 -6.85 -12.90
CA ALA A 91 -14.79 -6.50 -14.17
C ALA A 91 -13.29 -6.23 -13.97
N THR A 92 -12.93 -5.50 -12.91
CA THR A 92 -11.52 -5.19 -12.59
C THR A 92 -10.73 -6.45 -12.27
N ASP A 93 -11.31 -7.35 -11.46
CA ASP A 93 -10.68 -8.64 -11.09
C ASP A 93 -10.50 -9.56 -12.31
N THR A 94 -11.47 -9.55 -13.24
CA THR A 94 -11.38 -10.34 -14.47
C THR A 94 -10.26 -9.84 -15.38
N VAL A 95 -10.13 -8.52 -15.54
CA VAL A 95 -9.06 -7.91 -16.36
C VAL A 95 -7.69 -8.15 -15.73
N LEU A 96 -7.55 -7.93 -14.42
CA LEU A 96 -6.30 -8.16 -13.71
C LEU A 96 -5.87 -9.64 -13.70
N ALA A 97 -6.82 -10.58 -13.82
CA ALA A 97 -6.52 -12.01 -13.95
C ALA A 97 -6.16 -12.43 -15.39
N GLN A 98 -6.56 -11.66 -16.40
CA GLN A 98 -6.31 -11.93 -17.82
C GLN A 98 -5.04 -11.26 -18.35
N ASP A 99 -4.65 -10.12 -17.77
CA ASP A 99 -3.38 -9.45 -18.11
C ASP A 99 -2.19 -10.28 -17.63
N ASN A 100 -1.53 -10.96 -18.56
CA ASN A 100 -0.20 -11.52 -18.34
C ASN A 100 0.80 -10.36 -18.19
N PRO A 101 1.80 -10.43 -17.28
CA PRO A 101 2.74 -9.35 -16.96
C PRO A 101 3.76 -9.01 -18.06
N GLY A 102 3.42 -9.23 -19.33
CA GLY A 102 4.28 -9.03 -20.50
C GLY A 102 3.79 -7.98 -21.50
N ASP A 103 2.56 -7.48 -21.38
CA ASP A 103 2.05 -6.46 -22.30
C ASP A 103 1.39 -5.32 -21.50
N THR A 104 2.01 -4.14 -21.53
CA THR A 104 1.60 -2.92 -20.81
C THR A 104 1.60 -3.05 -19.28
N GLY A 105 2.74 -2.73 -18.65
CA GLY A 105 2.88 -2.78 -17.19
C GLY A 105 1.80 -2.00 -16.46
N ALA A 106 0.88 -2.71 -15.78
CA ALA A 106 0.02 -2.28 -14.68
C ALA A 106 -0.33 -0.77 -14.62
N ASP A 107 -0.76 -0.19 -15.74
CA ASP A 107 -1.19 1.22 -15.79
C ASP A 107 -2.70 1.29 -15.60
N VAL A 108 -3.13 2.19 -14.71
CA VAL A 108 -4.53 2.41 -14.33
C VAL A 108 -5.39 2.67 -15.56
N SER A 109 -4.86 3.43 -16.53
CA SER A 109 -5.57 3.76 -17.77
C SER A 109 -5.72 2.57 -18.72
N GLY A 110 -4.80 1.59 -18.68
CA GLY A 110 -4.92 0.35 -19.42
C GLY A 110 -6.03 -0.52 -18.87
N VAL A 111 -5.96 -0.82 -17.57
CA VAL A 111 -6.93 -1.67 -16.86
C VAL A 111 -8.34 -1.08 -16.92
N LEU A 112 -8.49 0.24 -16.76
CA LEU A 112 -9.80 0.91 -16.82
C LEU A 112 -10.45 0.77 -18.20
N ARG A 113 -9.70 0.94 -19.30
CA ARG A 113 -10.25 0.80 -20.67
C ARG A 113 -10.68 -0.63 -20.95
N SER A 114 -9.89 -1.62 -20.53
CA SER A 114 -10.22 -3.04 -20.66
C SER A 114 -11.47 -3.41 -19.84
N ALA A 115 -11.59 -2.89 -18.60
CA ALA A 115 -12.77 -3.10 -17.77
C ALA A 115 -14.04 -2.49 -18.39
N LEU A 116 -13.96 -1.27 -18.94
CA LEU A 116 -15.07 -0.64 -19.65
C LEU A 116 -15.46 -1.40 -20.92
N ALA A 117 -14.49 -1.93 -21.68
CA ALA A 117 -14.77 -2.73 -22.86
C ALA A 117 -15.53 -4.03 -22.51
N LEU A 118 -15.17 -4.69 -21.41
CA LEU A 118 -15.85 -5.90 -20.91
C LEU A 118 -17.29 -5.58 -20.47
N LEU A 119 -17.48 -4.50 -19.71
CA LEU A 119 -18.79 -4.06 -19.26
C LEU A 119 -19.70 -3.58 -20.40
N GLY A 120 -19.13 -2.90 -21.41
CA GLY A 120 -19.85 -2.45 -22.60
C GLY A 120 -20.30 -3.59 -23.52
N LYS A 121 -19.59 -4.72 -23.53
CA LYS A 121 -19.96 -5.91 -24.31
C LYS A 121 -21.07 -6.76 -23.69
N THR A 122 -21.41 -6.49 -22.42
CA THR A 122 -22.43 -7.21 -21.66
C THR A 122 -23.79 -6.47 -21.67
N ARG A 123 -23.91 -5.38 -22.44
CA ARG A 123 -25.15 -4.61 -22.64
C ARG A 123 -25.70 -4.85 -24.05
#